data_AF-A0A7I9Z2C0-F1
#
_entry.id   AF-A0A7I9Z2C0-F1
#
_cell.length_a   1.000
_cell.length_b   1.000
_cell.length_c   1.000
_cell.angle_alpha   90.00
_cell.angle_beta   90.00
_cell.angle_gamma   90.00
#
_symmetry.space_group_name_H-M   'P 1'
#
loop_
_entity.id
_entity.type
_entity.pdbx_description
1 polymer ?
#
loop_
_entity_poly.entity_id
_entity_poly.type
_entity_poly.pdbx_seq_one_letter_code
_entity_poly.pdbx_strand_id
1 'polypeptide(L)'
;MRSADLTAAARIRDAAIEQFGEHGFGVGLRAIAEAAGVSAALVIHHFGSKENLRKACEEYIAEEIRNTKSEALQSNDPATWFAQLAEIEDYAPLMAFLVRSMQAGGDLANMLWRRMIDNAEEYMDEGVRAGTIKPSRDPQSRAKYLAITGGGGFLLYLQMHETPTDLRAVLRDYSRDMVLPALEVYTEGLLTDRTMYDAFLAAEDQGESHGT
;
A
#
# COMPACT_ATOMS: atom_id res chain seq x y z
N MET A 1 3.67 31.88 -8.84
CA MET A 1 2.43 31.42 -8.15
C MET A 1 2.33 29.89 -8.17
N ARG A 2 2.28 29.24 -9.35
CA ARG A 2 2.11 27.78 -9.51
C ARG A 2 3.00 26.87 -8.63
N SER A 3 4.27 27.20 -8.41
CA SER A 3 5.17 26.40 -7.55
C SER A 3 4.83 26.53 -6.05
N ALA A 4 4.50 27.73 -5.58
CA ALA A 4 4.07 27.94 -4.19
C ALA A 4 2.71 27.29 -3.92
N ASP A 5 1.79 27.33 -4.91
CA ASP A 5 0.48 26.68 -4.83
C ASP A 5 0.62 25.16 -4.76
N LEU A 6 1.57 24.56 -5.48
CA LEU A 6 1.88 23.13 -5.39
C LEU A 6 2.44 22.76 -4.01
N THR A 7 3.32 23.58 -3.44
CA THR A 7 3.83 23.34 -2.07
C THR A 7 2.75 23.51 -1.01
N ALA A 8 1.79 24.43 -1.20
CA ALA A 8 0.68 24.61 -0.28
C ALA A 8 -0.27 23.41 -0.33
N ALA A 9 -0.63 22.93 -1.52
CA ALA A 9 -1.45 21.74 -1.69
C ALA A 9 -0.80 20.49 -1.06
N ALA A 10 0.51 20.29 -1.27
CA ALA A 10 1.26 19.18 -0.65
C ALA A 10 1.21 19.24 0.89
N ARG A 11 1.54 20.41 1.49
CA ARG A 11 1.47 20.57 2.96
C ARG A 11 0.07 20.30 3.53
N ILE A 12 -0.98 20.74 2.83
CA ILE A 12 -2.36 20.49 3.26
C ILE A 12 -2.69 19.00 3.19
N ARG A 13 -2.28 18.31 2.12
CA ARG A 13 -2.47 16.86 1.97
C ARG A 13 -1.71 16.10 3.06
N ASP A 14 -0.45 16.43 3.32
CA ASP A 14 0.38 15.72 4.29
C ASP A 14 -0.18 15.90 5.71
N ALA A 15 -0.56 17.12 6.08
CA ALA A 15 -1.28 17.39 7.32
C ALA A 15 -2.62 16.65 7.39
N ALA A 16 -3.35 16.54 6.27
CA ALA A 16 -4.60 15.78 6.24
C ALA A 16 -4.37 14.29 6.45
N ILE A 17 -3.31 13.70 5.89
CA ILE A 17 -2.95 12.28 6.08
C ILE A 17 -2.69 12.01 7.57
N GLU A 18 -1.88 12.83 8.22
CA GLU A 18 -1.61 12.73 9.66
C GLU A 18 -2.90 12.86 10.47
N GLN A 19 -3.66 13.94 10.24
CA GLN A 19 -4.88 14.22 11.01
C GLN A 19 -5.96 13.15 10.82
N PHE A 20 -6.12 12.62 9.60
CA PHE A 20 -7.05 11.53 9.33
C PHE A 20 -6.58 10.20 9.92
N GLY A 21 -5.28 9.90 9.89
CA GLY A 21 -4.70 8.71 10.51
C GLY A 21 -4.90 8.69 12.02
N GLU A 22 -4.54 9.78 12.69
CA GLU A 22 -4.60 9.92 14.14
C GLU A 22 -6.05 10.02 14.67
N HIS A 23 -6.83 10.97 14.12
CA HIS A 23 -8.12 11.37 14.67
C HIS A 23 -9.32 10.83 13.88
N GLY A 24 -9.08 10.09 12.79
CA GLY A 24 -10.11 9.55 11.92
C GLY A 24 -10.75 10.61 11.00
N PHE A 25 -11.63 10.15 10.10
CA PHE A 25 -12.28 11.03 9.11
C PHE A 25 -13.29 12.01 9.69
N GLY A 26 -13.53 12.02 11.01
CA GLY A 26 -14.36 13.01 11.69
C GLY A 26 -13.72 14.39 11.80
N VAL A 27 -12.38 14.48 11.77
CA VAL A 27 -11.61 15.72 12.00
C VAL A 27 -12.05 16.88 11.09
N GLY A 28 -12.23 18.07 11.65
CA GLY A 28 -12.71 19.24 10.91
C GLY A 28 -11.65 19.84 9.98
N LEU A 29 -12.07 20.45 8.86
CA LEU A 29 -11.15 21.14 7.94
C LEU A 29 -10.35 22.28 8.61
N ARG A 30 -10.86 22.87 9.68
CA ARG A 30 -10.12 23.89 10.46
C ARG A 30 -8.91 23.30 11.16
N ALA A 31 -9.03 22.12 11.78
CA ALA A 31 -7.91 21.45 12.44
C ALA A 31 -6.84 21.04 11.43
N ILE A 32 -7.25 20.52 10.26
CA ILE A 32 -6.32 20.23 9.16
C ILE A 32 -5.61 21.50 8.68
N ALA A 33 -6.34 22.61 8.50
CA ALA A 33 -5.75 23.86 8.06
C ALA A 33 -4.73 24.43 9.08
N GLU A 34 -5.07 24.33 10.37
CA GLU A 34 -4.18 24.71 11.47
C GLU A 34 -2.91 23.85 11.48
N ALA A 35 -3.03 22.53 11.38
CA ALA A 35 -1.89 21.62 11.26
C ALA A 35 -1.01 21.91 10.03
N ALA A 36 -1.63 22.27 8.90
CA ALA A 36 -0.93 22.66 7.68
C ALA A 36 -0.35 24.10 7.71
N GLY A 37 -0.63 24.89 8.75
CA GLY A 37 -0.19 26.29 8.84
C GLY A 37 -0.83 27.21 7.80
N VAL A 38 -2.07 26.94 7.39
CA VAL A 38 -2.81 27.70 6.37
C VAL A 38 -4.22 28.08 6.84
N SER A 39 -4.93 28.91 6.06
CA SER A 39 -6.33 29.20 6.32
C SER A 39 -7.24 28.06 5.82
N ALA A 40 -8.37 27.83 6.50
CA ALA A 40 -9.38 26.88 6.01
C ALA A 40 -9.93 27.26 4.63
N ALA A 41 -9.94 28.55 4.29
CA ALA A 41 -10.30 29.03 2.96
C ALA A 41 -9.31 28.54 1.88
N LEU A 42 -8.02 28.47 2.19
CA LEU A 42 -7.01 27.96 1.26
C LEU A 42 -7.17 26.44 1.04
N VAL A 43 -7.56 25.69 2.08
CA VAL A 43 -7.89 24.26 1.94
C VAL A 43 -9.06 24.06 0.98
N ILE A 44 -10.15 24.82 1.14
CA ILE A 44 -11.29 24.79 0.22
C ILE A 44 -10.89 25.25 -1.18
N HIS A 45 -10.01 26.24 -1.31
CA HIS A 45 -9.53 26.70 -2.60
C HIS A 45 -8.80 25.59 -3.37
N HIS A 46 -7.94 24.81 -2.72
CA HIS A 46 -7.18 23.74 -3.37
C HIS A 46 -8.00 22.47 -3.64
N PHE A 47 -8.83 22.04 -2.68
CA PHE A 47 -9.48 20.73 -2.74
C PHE A 47 -11.00 20.80 -2.97
N GLY A 48 -11.61 21.96 -2.78
CA GLY A 48 -13.07 22.17 -2.93
C GLY A 48 -13.89 21.63 -1.76
N SER A 49 -13.64 20.39 -1.34
CA SER A 49 -14.36 19.73 -0.23
C SER A 49 -13.44 18.84 0.61
N LYS A 50 -13.90 18.47 1.81
CA LYS A 50 -13.22 17.49 2.67
C LYS A 50 -13.16 16.10 2.02
N GLU A 51 -14.20 15.73 1.27
CA GLU A 51 -14.25 14.47 0.53
C GLU A 51 -13.22 14.43 -0.59
N ASN A 52 -13.10 15.51 -1.36
CA ASN A 52 -12.06 15.65 -2.39
C ASN A 52 -10.65 15.66 -1.78
N LEU A 53 -10.47 16.30 -0.62
CA LEU A 53 -9.20 16.23 0.11
C LEU A 53 -8.87 14.79 0.52
N ARG A 54 -9.85 14.04 1.05
CA ARG A 54 -9.66 12.61 1.36
C ARG A 54 -9.29 11.81 0.12
N LYS A 55 -9.99 12.01 -0.99
CA LYS A 55 -9.68 11.36 -2.27
C LYS A 55 -8.25 11.68 -2.73
N ALA A 56 -7.82 12.94 -2.63
CA ALA A 56 -6.45 13.33 -2.97
C ALA A 56 -5.39 12.68 -2.05
N CYS A 57 -5.71 12.48 -0.76
CA CYS A 57 -4.85 11.74 0.17
C CYS A 57 -4.74 10.26 -0.26
N GLU A 58 -5.86 9.61 -0.58
CA GLU A 58 -5.90 8.21 -1.02
C GLU A 58 -5.15 7.99 -2.33
N GLU A 59 -5.34 8.88 -3.31
CA GLU A 59 -4.62 8.85 -4.59
C GLU A 59 -3.11 8.98 -4.38
N TYR A 60 -2.69 9.91 -3.52
CA TYR A 60 -1.29 10.09 -3.18
C TYR A 60 -0.69 8.87 -2.48
N ILE A 61 -1.38 8.31 -1.49
CA ILE A 61 -0.90 7.12 -0.75
C ILE A 61 -0.74 5.92 -1.69
N ALA A 62 -1.71 5.70 -2.58
CA ALA A 62 -1.63 4.61 -3.56
C ALA A 62 -0.41 4.79 -4.48
N GLU A 63 -0.12 6.03 -4.89
CA GLU A 63 1.02 6.35 -5.75
C GLU A 63 2.36 6.26 -5.02
N GLU A 64 2.45 6.73 -3.78
CA GLU A 64 3.67 6.64 -2.94
C GLU A 64 4.08 5.18 -2.71
N ILE A 65 3.11 4.31 -2.42
CA ILE A 65 3.35 2.87 -2.25
C ILE A 65 3.79 2.24 -3.57
N ARG A 66 3.12 2.58 -4.69
CA ARG A 66 3.50 2.08 -6.02
C ARG A 66 4.92 2.49 -6.36
N ASN A 67 5.29 3.76 -6.15
CA ASN A 67 6.63 4.28 -6.44
C ASN A 67 7.70 3.58 -5.60
N THR A 68 7.47 3.46 -4.29
CA THR A 68 8.40 2.77 -3.38
C THR A 68 8.62 1.31 -3.80
N LYS A 69 7.54 0.59 -4.13
CA LYS A 69 7.61 -0.82 -4.56
C LYS A 69 8.27 -0.96 -5.93
N SER A 70 7.93 -0.09 -6.87
CA SER A 70 8.52 -0.02 -8.21
C SER A 70 10.03 0.18 -8.14
N GLU A 71 10.51 1.14 -7.34
CA GLU A 71 11.94 1.38 -7.15
C GLU A 71 12.66 0.16 -6.56
N ALA A 72 12.08 -0.46 -5.53
CA ALA A 72 12.65 -1.66 -4.90
C ALA A 72 12.77 -2.81 -5.90
N LEU A 73 11.68 -3.08 -6.63
CA LEU A 73 11.57 -4.20 -7.54
C LEU A 73 12.32 -3.99 -8.85
N GLN A 74 12.68 -2.76 -9.21
CA GLN A 74 13.56 -2.54 -10.37
C GLN A 74 15.05 -2.59 -10.00
N SER A 75 15.39 -2.64 -8.71
CA SER A 75 16.77 -2.70 -8.22
C SER A 75 17.16 -4.10 -7.75
N ASN A 76 18.24 -4.64 -8.32
CA ASN A 76 18.93 -5.83 -7.82
C ASN A 76 20.01 -5.50 -6.78
N ASP A 77 20.13 -4.24 -6.34
CA ASP A 77 21.08 -3.83 -5.31
C ASP A 77 20.47 -4.01 -3.90
N PRO A 78 21.03 -4.91 -3.07
CA PRO A 78 20.57 -5.06 -1.69
C PRO A 78 20.65 -3.78 -0.87
N ALA A 79 21.57 -2.85 -1.19
CA ALA A 79 21.68 -1.59 -0.47
C ALA A 79 20.42 -0.71 -0.63
N THR A 80 19.77 -0.73 -1.80
CA THR A 80 18.48 -0.06 -2.01
C THR A 80 17.41 -0.62 -1.06
N TRP A 81 17.34 -1.94 -0.94
CA TRP A 81 16.36 -2.62 -0.09
C TRP A 81 16.61 -2.34 1.40
N PHE A 82 17.88 -2.38 1.84
CA PHE A 82 18.24 -2.05 3.21
C PHE A 82 17.97 -0.59 3.56
N ALA A 83 18.21 0.34 2.64
CA ALA A 83 17.90 1.75 2.84
C ALA A 83 16.39 1.96 3.04
N GLN A 84 15.55 1.33 2.20
CA GLN A 84 14.09 1.39 2.37
C GLN A 84 13.60 0.78 3.68
N LEU A 85 14.22 -0.32 4.14
CA LEU A 85 13.89 -0.92 5.44
C LEU A 85 14.34 -0.06 6.62
N ALA A 86 15.45 0.67 6.49
CA ALA A 86 15.92 1.59 7.53
C ALA A 86 14.91 2.72 7.79
N GLU A 87 14.22 3.17 6.73
CA GLU A 87 13.20 4.23 6.81
C GLU A 87 11.78 3.68 6.98
N ILE A 88 11.61 2.40 7.37
CA ILE A 88 10.27 1.78 7.39
C ILE A 88 9.29 2.49 8.32
N GLU A 89 9.78 3.06 9.42
CA GLU A 89 8.95 3.77 10.40
C GLU A 89 8.37 5.08 9.86
N ASP A 90 8.96 5.66 8.81
CA ASP A 90 8.48 6.90 8.21
C ASP A 90 7.21 6.69 7.38
N TYR A 91 6.88 5.45 7.05
CA TYR A 91 5.59 5.09 6.47
C TYR A 91 4.45 5.03 7.50
N ALA A 92 4.71 5.24 8.80
CA ALA A 92 3.69 5.16 9.85
C ALA A 92 2.46 6.06 9.60
N PRO A 93 2.57 7.34 9.18
CA PRO A 93 1.42 8.18 8.89
C PRO A 93 0.55 7.63 7.74
N LEU A 94 1.19 7.11 6.69
CA LEU A 94 0.50 6.49 5.55
C LEU A 94 -0.24 5.24 5.97
N MET A 95 0.41 4.38 6.76
CA MET A 95 -0.20 3.14 7.27
C MET A 95 -1.34 3.44 8.24
N ALA A 96 -1.20 4.44 9.11
CA ALA A 96 -2.28 4.90 9.99
C ALA A 96 -3.50 5.33 9.16
N PHE A 97 -3.30 6.13 8.11
CA PHE A 97 -4.38 6.51 7.21
C PHE A 97 -5.03 5.30 6.52
N LEU A 98 -4.23 4.35 5.99
CA LEU A 98 -4.77 3.16 5.33
C LEU A 98 -5.63 2.32 6.25
N VAL A 99 -5.19 2.11 7.50
CA VAL A 99 -5.95 1.40 8.54
C VAL A 99 -7.28 2.12 8.79
N ARG A 100 -7.27 3.45 8.88
CA ARG A 100 -8.51 4.24 9.01
C ARG A 100 -9.42 4.11 7.79
N SER A 101 -8.87 4.12 6.57
CA SER A 101 -9.63 3.92 5.34
C SER A 101 -10.31 2.54 5.33
N MET A 102 -9.60 1.49 5.72
CA MET A 102 -10.17 0.14 5.88
C MET A 102 -11.30 0.10 6.91
N GLN A 103 -11.08 0.67 8.10
CA GLN A 103 -12.07 0.67 9.19
C GLN A 103 -13.33 1.47 8.83
N ALA A 104 -13.18 2.58 8.11
CA ALA A 104 -14.30 3.39 7.67
C ALA A 104 -15.12 2.70 6.56
N GLY A 105 -14.48 1.88 5.74
CA GLY A 105 -15.11 1.19 4.62
C GLY A 105 -15.75 2.14 3.60
N GLY A 106 -16.75 1.62 2.88
CA GLY A 106 -17.49 2.35 1.85
C GLY A 106 -16.79 2.37 0.49
N ASP A 107 -17.45 2.97 -0.51
CA ASP A 107 -17.00 2.94 -1.90
C ASP A 107 -15.62 3.57 -2.10
N LEU A 108 -15.34 4.65 -1.37
CA LEU A 108 -14.08 5.36 -1.46
C LEU A 108 -12.90 4.50 -0.97
N ALA A 109 -13.05 3.83 0.18
CA ALA A 109 -12.05 2.87 0.65
C ALA A 109 -11.91 1.69 -0.33
N ASN A 110 -13.02 1.14 -0.85
CA ASN A 110 -12.98 0.04 -1.81
C ASN A 110 -12.24 0.42 -3.10
N MET A 111 -12.38 1.67 -3.58
CA MET A 111 -11.64 2.18 -4.73
C MET A 111 -10.14 2.23 -4.46
N LEU A 112 -9.72 2.65 -3.26
CA LEU A 112 -8.31 2.65 -2.86
C LEU A 112 -7.70 1.24 -2.90
N TRP A 113 -8.37 0.24 -2.30
CA TRP A 113 -7.86 -1.14 -2.29
C TRP A 113 -7.78 -1.75 -3.69
N ARG A 114 -8.78 -1.51 -4.54
CA ARG A 114 -8.75 -1.93 -5.95
C ARG A 114 -7.57 -1.30 -6.68
N ARG A 115 -7.38 0.02 -6.54
CA ARG A 115 -6.25 0.72 -7.14
C ARG A 115 -4.91 0.20 -6.66
N MET A 116 -4.76 -0.14 -5.39
CA MET A 116 -3.50 -0.73 -4.89
C MET A 116 -3.25 -2.14 -5.44
N ILE A 117 -4.30 -2.93 -5.72
CA ILE A 117 -4.18 -4.21 -6.41
C ILE A 117 -3.76 -4.00 -7.87
N ASP A 118 -4.37 -3.04 -8.56
CA ASP A 118 -4.01 -2.70 -9.94
C ASP A 118 -2.55 -2.21 -10.02
N ASN A 119 -2.15 -1.32 -9.10
CA ASN A 119 -0.75 -0.86 -8.96
C ASN A 119 0.21 -2.04 -8.72
N ALA A 120 -0.23 -3.10 -8.04
CA ALA A 120 0.60 -4.27 -7.78
C ALA A 120 0.90 -5.07 -9.03
N GLU A 121 -0.05 -5.15 -9.96
CA GLU A 121 0.18 -5.74 -11.27
C GLU A 121 1.26 -4.94 -12.03
N GLU A 122 1.14 -3.61 -12.03
CA GLU A 122 2.07 -2.71 -12.72
C GLU A 122 3.52 -2.85 -12.21
N TYR A 123 3.76 -2.68 -10.90
CA TYR A 123 5.13 -2.73 -10.37
C TYR A 123 5.73 -4.14 -10.41
N MET A 124 4.90 -5.20 -10.43
CA MET A 124 5.40 -6.57 -10.60
C MET A 124 5.83 -6.83 -12.04
N ASP A 125 5.08 -6.33 -13.03
CA ASP A 125 5.49 -6.38 -14.44
C ASP A 125 6.81 -5.62 -14.65
N GLU A 126 6.96 -4.44 -14.03
CA GLU A 126 8.23 -3.71 -14.04
C GLU A 126 9.40 -4.54 -13.49
N GLY A 127 9.21 -5.22 -12.35
CA GLY A 127 10.21 -6.13 -11.80
C GLY A 127 10.50 -7.35 -12.70
N VAL A 128 9.49 -7.89 -13.37
CA VAL A 128 9.67 -8.96 -14.37
C VAL A 128 10.52 -8.45 -15.55
N ARG A 129 10.23 -7.26 -16.08
CA ARG A 129 11.03 -6.62 -17.14
C ARG A 129 12.45 -6.30 -16.70
N ALA A 130 12.65 -5.93 -15.43
CA ALA A 130 13.96 -5.69 -14.84
C ALA A 130 14.73 -6.98 -14.49
N GLY A 131 14.08 -8.16 -14.55
CA GLY A 131 14.68 -9.45 -14.25
C GLY A 131 14.84 -9.75 -12.76
N THR A 132 14.16 -9.02 -11.88
CA THR A 132 14.18 -9.21 -10.42
C THR A 132 13.06 -10.16 -9.94
N ILE A 133 11.98 -10.27 -10.72
CA ILE A 133 10.82 -11.12 -10.44
C ILE A 133 10.66 -12.16 -11.56
N LYS A 134 10.37 -13.41 -11.19
CA LYS A 134 10.05 -14.49 -12.15
C LYS A 134 8.77 -14.17 -12.92
N PRO A 135 8.65 -14.47 -14.23
CA PRO A 135 7.37 -14.34 -14.95
C PRO A 135 6.29 -15.26 -14.34
N SER A 136 5.02 -14.94 -14.56
CA SER A 136 3.85 -15.73 -14.09
C SER A 136 3.08 -16.33 -15.25
N ARG A 137 2.40 -17.46 -15.04
CA ARG A 137 1.33 -17.95 -15.94
C ARG A 137 0.16 -16.97 -15.99
N ASP A 138 -0.17 -16.41 -14.84
CA ASP A 138 -1.25 -15.44 -14.64
C ASP A 138 -0.71 -14.30 -13.75
N PRO A 139 -0.19 -13.21 -14.37
CA PRO A 139 0.35 -12.07 -13.62
C PRO A 139 -0.69 -11.36 -12.76
N GLN A 140 -1.90 -11.18 -13.28
CA GLN A 140 -2.99 -10.48 -12.61
C GLN A 140 -3.43 -11.22 -11.34
N SER A 141 -3.70 -12.52 -11.44
CA SER A 141 -4.09 -13.33 -10.27
C SER A 141 -2.96 -13.41 -9.23
N ARG A 142 -1.70 -13.48 -9.67
CA ARG A 142 -0.54 -13.46 -8.76
C ARG A 142 -0.43 -12.13 -8.01
N ALA A 143 -0.58 -11.01 -8.71
CA ALA A 143 -0.54 -9.67 -8.11
C ALA A 143 -1.67 -9.50 -7.08
N LYS A 144 -2.90 -9.90 -7.43
CA LYS A 144 -4.05 -9.89 -6.52
C LYS A 144 -3.81 -10.75 -5.28
N TYR A 145 -3.31 -11.98 -5.45
CA TYR A 145 -3.02 -12.87 -4.33
C TYR A 145 -1.98 -12.27 -3.37
N LEU A 146 -0.87 -11.75 -3.89
CA LEU A 146 0.19 -11.15 -3.09
C LEU A 146 -0.25 -9.85 -2.40
N ALA A 147 -1.04 -9.01 -3.08
CA ALA A 147 -1.59 -7.79 -2.49
C ALA A 147 -2.54 -8.10 -1.32
N ILE A 148 -3.44 -9.08 -1.50
CA ILE A 148 -4.38 -9.49 -0.45
C ILE A 148 -3.66 -10.15 0.73
N THR A 149 -2.75 -11.08 0.47
CA THR A 149 -2.03 -11.80 1.53
C THR A 149 -1.04 -10.91 2.27
N GLY A 150 -0.29 -10.06 1.56
CA GLY A 150 0.62 -9.11 2.17
C GLY A 150 -0.11 -8.02 2.97
N GLY A 151 -1.08 -7.35 2.36
CA GLY A 151 -1.86 -6.30 3.03
C GLY A 151 -2.72 -6.83 4.18
N GLY A 152 -3.44 -7.94 3.96
CA GLY A 152 -4.23 -8.61 4.99
C GLY A 152 -3.37 -9.17 6.12
N GLY A 153 -2.19 -9.72 5.79
CA GLY A 153 -1.21 -10.19 6.77
C GLY A 153 -0.71 -9.07 7.68
N PHE A 154 -0.36 -7.91 7.11
CA PHE A 154 0.02 -6.73 7.89
C PHE A 154 -1.12 -6.27 8.83
N LEU A 155 -2.36 -6.20 8.35
CA LEU A 155 -3.49 -5.78 9.16
C LEU A 155 -3.77 -6.74 10.32
N LEU A 156 -3.63 -8.05 10.08
CA LEU A 156 -3.73 -9.05 11.14
C LEU A 156 -2.58 -8.92 12.15
N TYR A 157 -1.35 -8.68 11.68
CA TYR A 157 -0.19 -8.43 12.53
C TYR A 157 -0.42 -7.20 13.43
N LEU A 158 -0.83 -6.08 12.85
CA LEU A 158 -1.19 -4.86 13.57
C LEU A 158 -2.23 -5.13 14.66
N GLN A 159 -3.30 -5.87 14.34
CA GLN A 159 -4.37 -6.19 15.27
C GLN A 159 -3.90 -7.03 16.48
N MET A 160 -2.86 -7.85 16.29
CA MET A 160 -2.30 -8.72 17.33
C MET A 160 -1.09 -8.11 18.06
N HIS A 161 -0.60 -6.94 17.62
CA HIS A 161 0.57 -6.29 18.19
C HIS A 161 0.33 -5.80 19.63
N GLU A 162 1.39 -5.74 20.45
CA GLU A 162 1.29 -5.29 21.85
C GLU A 162 0.83 -3.82 21.95
N THR A 163 1.28 -2.99 21.00
CA THR A 163 0.96 -1.55 20.91
C THR A 163 0.34 -1.23 19.54
N PRO A 164 -0.92 -1.63 19.27
CA PRO A 164 -1.53 -1.56 17.94
C PRO A 164 -1.80 -0.12 17.44
N THR A 165 -1.63 0.89 18.29
CA THR A 165 -1.74 2.31 17.92
C THR A 165 -0.40 2.97 17.65
N ASP A 166 0.71 2.34 18.06
CA ASP A 166 2.06 2.83 17.75
C ASP A 166 2.53 2.22 16.44
N LEU A 167 2.14 2.86 15.33
CA LEU A 167 2.43 2.38 13.98
C LEU A 167 3.93 2.35 13.67
N ARG A 168 4.75 3.17 14.34
CA ARG A 168 6.21 3.12 14.19
C ARG A 168 6.76 1.83 14.81
N ALA A 169 6.36 1.53 16.05
CA ALA A 169 6.73 0.26 16.70
C ALA A 169 6.24 -0.95 15.89
N VAL A 170 4.98 -0.94 15.45
CA VAL A 170 4.40 -2.04 14.65
C VAL A 170 5.20 -2.26 13.37
N LEU A 171 5.57 -1.21 12.64
CA LEU A 171 6.33 -1.34 11.39
C LEU A 171 7.74 -1.87 11.63
N ARG A 172 8.40 -1.40 12.69
CA ARG A 172 9.71 -1.92 13.11
C ARG A 172 9.63 -3.42 13.39
N ASP A 173 8.67 -3.85 14.21
CA ASP A 173 8.55 -5.24 14.61
C ASP A 173 8.08 -6.12 13.44
N TYR A 174 7.16 -5.63 12.61
CA TYR A 174 6.76 -6.30 11.37
C TYR A 174 7.95 -6.54 10.44
N SER A 175 8.84 -5.55 10.27
CA SER A 175 10.04 -5.70 9.43
C SER A 175 10.95 -6.81 9.98
N ARG A 176 11.11 -6.86 11.30
CA ARG A 176 11.97 -7.83 11.99
C ARG A 176 11.41 -9.25 11.87
N ASP A 177 10.11 -9.41 12.05
CA ASP A 177 9.47 -10.71 12.14
C ASP A 177 9.18 -11.31 10.75
N MET A 178 8.81 -10.46 9.78
CA MET A 178 8.19 -10.92 8.54
C MET A 178 9.13 -10.88 7.33
N VAL A 179 10.18 -10.04 7.31
CA VAL A 179 11.01 -9.87 6.11
C VAL A 179 11.77 -11.14 5.75
N LEU A 180 12.47 -11.77 6.71
CA LEU A 180 13.31 -12.92 6.40
C LEU A 180 12.49 -14.17 5.99
N PRO A 181 11.41 -14.55 6.71
CA PRO A 181 10.55 -15.66 6.26
C PRO A 181 9.87 -15.39 4.93
N ALA A 182 9.48 -14.14 4.65
CA ALA A 182 8.92 -13.78 3.35
C ALA A 182 9.93 -13.96 2.22
N LEU A 183 11.18 -13.52 2.42
CA LEU A 183 12.27 -13.69 1.44
C LEU A 183 12.57 -15.17 1.17
N GLU A 184 12.61 -16.01 2.22
CA GLU A 184 12.77 -17.46 2.07
C GLU A 184 11.67 -18.04 1.16
N VAL A 185 10.40 -17.80 1.49
CA VAL A 185 9.26 -18.33 0.73
C VAL A 185 9.22 -17.79 -0.70
N TYR A 186 9.52 -16.50 -0.91
CA TYR A 186 9.50 -15.90 -2.25
C TYR A 186 10.67 -16.34 -3.14
N THR A 187 11.78 -16.77 -2.54
CA THR A 187 12.97 -17.23 -3.27
C THR A 187 12.91 -18.73 -3.55
N GLU A 188 12.68 -19.51 -2.50
CA GLU A 188 12.80 -20.98 -2.49
C GLU A 188 11.45 -21.69 -2.71
N GLY A 189 10.33 -21.00 -2.49
CA GLY A 189 9.01 -21.63 -2.43
C GLY A 189 8.76 -22.32 -1.09
N LEU A 190 7.66 -23.08 -1.01
CA LEU A 190 7.25 -23.79 0.20
C LEU A 190 7.06 -25.29 -0.02
N LEU A 191 6.41 -25.67 -1.13
CA LEU A 191 6.19 -27.07 -1.47
C LEU A 191 7.45 -27.68 -2.08
N THR A 192 7.65 -28.97 -1.84
CA THR A 192 8.86 -29.70 -2.27
C THR A 192 8.89 -30.02 -3.76
N ASP A 193 7.73 -29.98 -4.41
CA ASP A 193 7.57 -30.27 -5.83
C ASP A 193 6.29 -29.63 -6.40
N ARG A 194 6.05 -29.87 -7.69
CA ARG A 194 4.91 -29.31 -8.44
C ARG A 194 3.65 -30.17 -8.40
N THR A 195 3.63 -31.31 -7.70
CA THR A 195 2.53 -32.29 -7.78
C THR A 195 1.18 -31.66 -7.48
N MET A 196 1.07 -30.83 -6.44
CA MET A 196 -0.19 -30.15 -6.12
C MET A 196 -0.53 -29.05 -7.13
N TYR A 197 0.46 -28.29 -7.60
CA TYR A 197 0.22 -27.23 -8.57
C TYR A 197 -0.29 -27.78 -9.91
N ASP A 198 0.37 -28.81 -10.44
CA ASP A 198 0.02 -29.40 -11.73
C ASP A 198 -1.35 -30.12 -11.66
N ALA A 199 -1.72 -30.71 -10.51
CA ALA A 199 -3.03 -31.33 -10.31
C ALA A 199 -4.18 -30.31 -10.37
N PHE A 200 -4.02 -29.13 -9.75
CA PHE A 200 -5.04 -28.08 -9.77
C PHE A 200 -5.12 -27.39 -11.13
N LEU A 201 -3.99 -27.20 -11.83
CA LEU A 201 -3.98 -26.70 -13.21
C LEU A 201 -4.81 -27.59 -14.14
N ALA A 202 -4.58 -28.91 -14.07
CA ALA A 202 -5.32 -29.86 -14.90
C ALA A 202 -6.83 -29.87 -14.62
N ALA A 203 -7.25 -29.54 -13.39
CA ALA A 203 -8.66 -29.45 -13.01
C ALA A 203 -9.32 -28.16 -13.52
N GLU A 204 -8.61 -27.02 -13.49
CA GLU A 204 -9.07 -25.75 -14.09
C GLU A 204 -9.30 -25.91 -15.60
N ASP A 205 -8.31 -26.44 -16.32
CA ASP A 205 -8.39 -26.60 -17.79
C ASP A 205 -9.58 -27.50 -18.22
N GLN A 206 -9.90 -28.53 -17.43
CA GLN A 206 -11.07 -29.40 -17.67
C GLN A 206 -12.39 -28.67 -17.38
N GLY A 207 -12.43 -27.84 -16.34
CA GLY A 207 -13.61 -27.03 -16.01
C GLY A 207 -13.94 -25.99 -17.07
N GLU A 208 -12.92 -25.38 -17.68
CA GLU A 208 -13.09 -24.44 -18.80
C GLU A 208 -13.56 -25.15 -20.08
N SER A 209 -13.07 -26.37 -20.37
CA SER A 209 -13.48 -27.14 -21.55
C SER A 209 -14.92 -27.65 -21.53
N HIS A 210 -15.57 -27.71 -20.36
CA HIS A 210 -16.96 -28.15 -20.21
C HIS A 210 -17.96 -26.98 -20.07
N GLY A 211 -17.47 -25.73 -20.06
CA GLY A 211 -18.26 -24.51 -19.89
C GLY A 211 -18.62 -23.77 -21.18
N THR A 212 -18.20 -24.25 -22.35
CA THR A 212 -18.59 -23.76 -23.70
C THR A 212 -19.61 -24.68 -24.36
#